data_AF-A0A2G9LTR1-F1
#
_entry.id   AF-A0A2G9LTR1-F1
#
_cell.length_a   1.000
_cell.length_b   1.000
_cell.length_c   1.000
_cell.angle_alpha   90.00
_cell.angle_beta   90.00
_cell.angle_gamma   90.00
#
_symmetry.space_group_name_H-M   'P 1'
#
loop_
_entity.id
_entity.type
_entity.pdbx_description
1 polymer ?
#
loop_
_entity_poly.entity_id
_entity_poly.type
_entity_poly.pdbx_seq_one_letter_code
_entity_poly.pdbx_strand_id
1 'polypeptide(L)' 'ARYGITNVPTVILSSEMGMYANLITVWQQVGTQEPDGSFIFQDMSGLGVGTTYLANGTRSIVTEAAT' A
#
# COMPACT_ATOMS: atom_id res chain seq x y z
N ALA A 1 -15.16 8.14 0.04
CA ALA A 1 -13.72 7.85 0.22
C ALA A 1 -13.05 7.87 -1.14
N ARG A 2 -11.93 8.59 -1.33
CA ARG A 2 -11.32 8.80 -2.67
C ARG A 2 -10.55 7.58 -3.19
N TYR A 3 -9.83 6.88 -2.31
CA TYR A 3 -8.89 5.80 -2.67
C TYR A 3 -9.25 4.43 -2.10
N GLY A 4 -10.47 4.27 -1.55
CA GLY A 4 -10.93 2.96 -1.04
C GLY A 4 -10.05 2.31 0.03
N ILE A 5 -9.24 3.07 0.78
CA ILE A 5 -8.27 2.54 1.74
C ILE A 5 -8.96 1.66 2.79
N THR A 6 -8.58 0.39 2.81
CA THR A 6 -9.07 -0.60 3.77
C THR A 6 -8.04 -0.97 4.82
N ASN A 7 -6.74 -0.78 4.59
CA ASN A 7 -5.70 -1.15 5.55
C ASN A 7 -4.90 0.09 5.98
N VAL A 8 -4.53 0.17 7.27
CA VAL A 8 -3.66 1.23 7.79
C VAL A 8 -2.51 0.67 8.64
N PRO A 9 -1.30 1.25 8.55
CA PRO A 9 -0.96 2.48 7.82
C PRO A 9 -0.92 2.31 6.29
N THR A 10 -1.18 3.39 5.56
CA THR A 10 -1.03 3.48 4.10
C THR A 10 -0.28 4.76 3.73
N VAL A 11 0.44 4.71 2.61
CA VAL A 11 1.17 5.84 2.04
C VAL A 11 0.55 6.17 0.68
N ILE A 12 0.34 7.47 0.45
CA ILE A 12 -0.11 8.01 -0.84
C ILE A 12 1.03 8.86 -1.37
N LEU A 13 1.57 8.50 -2.52
CA LEU A 13 2.56 9.30 -3.23
C LEU A 13 1.90 10.05 -4.39
N SER A 14 2.41 11.23 -4.67
CA SER A 14 1.92 12.09 -5.74
C SER A 14 2.28 11.53 -7.12
N SER A 15 1.64 12.06 -8.16
CA SER A 15 1.84 11.58 -9.53
C SER A 15 3.25 11.81 -10.08
N GLU A 16 4.01 12.75 -9.50
CA GLU A 16 5.42 12.99 -9.85
C GLU A 16 6.31 11.76 -9.59
N MET A 17 5.89 10.84 -8.73
CA MET A 17 6.57 9.55 -8.52
C MET A 17 6.76 8.78 -9.84
N GLY A 18 5.85 8.99 -10.82
CA GLY A 18 5.92 8.48 -12.19
C GLY A 18 7.22 8.77 -12.94
N MET A 19 8.00 9.80 -12.54
CA MET A 19 9.28 10.12 -13.17
C MET A 19 10.40 9.13 -12.83
N TYR A 20 10.25 8.33 -11.77
CA TYR A 20 11.28 7.41 -11.27
C TYR A 20 10.98 5.98 -11.75
N ALA A 21 11.41 5.64 -12.97
CA ALA A 21 11.12 4.34 -13.60
C ALA A 21 11.43 3.13 -12.70
N ASN A 22 12.57 3.14 -12.01
CA ASN A 22 12.93 2.06 -11.08
C ASN A 22 11.90 1.92 -9.97
N LEU A 23 11.43 3.04 -9.40
CA LEU A 23 10.45 3.04 -8.33
C LEU A 23 9.09 2.53 -8.82
N ILE A 24 8.68 2.86 -10.04
CA ILE A 24 7.46 2.32 -10.68
C ILE A 24 7.52 0.80 -10.82
N THR A 25 8.68 0.26 -11.23
CA THR A 25 8.87 -1.18 -11.34
C THR A 25 8.68 -1.89 -9.99
N VAL A 26 9.22 -1.34 -8.90
CA VAL A 26 9.04 -1.95 -7.57
C VAL A 26 7.62 -1.71 -7.03
N TRP A 27 7.00 -0.57 -7.35
CA TRP A 27 5.68 -0.22 -6.81
C TRP A 27 4.58 -1.19 -7.20
N GLN A 28 4.67 -1.79 -8.39
CA GLN A 28 3.76 -2.83 -8.86
C GLN A 28 3.70 -4.05 -7.92
N GLN A 29 4.69 -4.23 -7.05
CA GLN A 29 4.74 -5.31 -6.07
C GLN A 29 3.96 -4.98 -4.79
N VAL A 30 3.71 -3.70 -4.49
CA VAL A 30 3.20 -3.28 -3.17
C VAL A 30 1.99 -2.34 -3.22
N GLY A 31 1.61 -1.86 -4.41
CA GLY A 31 0.58 -0.86 -4.53
C GLY A 31 0.04 -0.69 -5.95
N THR A 32 -0.89 0.25 -6.07
CA THR A 32 -1.57 0.59 -7.32
C THR A 32 -1.30 2.04 -7.71
N GLN A 33 -1.51 2.34 -8.99
CA GLN A 33 -1.65 3.71 -9.48
C GLN A 33 -3.13 3.99 -9.76
N GLU A 34 -3.63 5.10 -9.25
CA GLU A 34 -5.01 5.53 -9.42
C GLU A 34 -5.19 6.38 -10.68
N PRO A 35 -6.43 6.57 -11.18
CA PRO A 35 -6.68 7.34 -12.41
C PRO A 35 -6.21 8.80 -12.37
N ASP A 36 -6.07 9.38 -11.16
CA ASP A 36 -5.52 10.72 -10.97
C ASP A 36 -3.99 10.77 -10.95
N GLY A 37 -3.33 9.62 -11.16
CA GLY A 37 -1.89 9.45 -11.17
C GLY A 37 -1.27 9.18 -9.81
N SER A 38 -2.03 9.24 -8.70
CA SER A 38 -1.52 8.99 -7.36
C SER A 38 -1.15 7.52 -7.18
N PHE A 39 -0.15 7.25 -6.36
CA PHE A 39 0.31 5.90 -6.05
C PHE A 39 -0.08 5.52 -4.63
N ILE A 40 -0.82 4.42 -4.48
CA ILE A 40 -1.41 3.99 -3.20
C ILE A 40 -0.74 2.69 -2.76
N PHE A 41 -0.20 2.69 -1.54
CA PHE A 41 0.33 1.49 -0.90
C PHE A 41 -0.82 0.62 -0.38
N GLN A 42 -0.87 -0.65 -0.79
CA GLN A 42 -1.98 -1.56 -0.48
C GLN A 42 -1.54 -2.91 0.10
N ASP A 43 -0.36 -3.41 -0.27
CA ASP A 43 0.13 -4.72 0.16
C ASP A 43 0.95 -4.60 1.45
N MET A 44 0.36 -5.05 2.57
CA MET A 44 0.98 -4.98 3.90
C MET A 44 2.15 -5.96 4.06
N SER A 45 2.26 -6.99 3.20
CA SER A 45 3.39 -7.92 3.22
C SER A 45 4.72 -7.20 2.94
N GLY A 46 4.67 -6.09 2.20
CA GLY A 46 5.83 -5.24 1.90
C GLY A 46 6.43 -4.54 3.13
N LEU A 47 5.72 -4.48 4.27
CA LEU A 47 6.24 -3.92 5.52
C LEU A 47 7.11 -4.92 6.31
N GLY A 48 7.04 -6.20 5.94
CA GLY A 48 7.82 -7.26 6.55
C GLY A 48 7.05 -8.09 7.57
N VAL A 49 7.58 -9.30 7.80
CA VAL A 49 7.03 -10.29 8.74
C VAL A 49 6.97 -9.71 10.16
N GLY A 50 5.86 -9.98 10.86
CA GLY A 50 5.62 -9.47 12.21
C GLY A 50 5.05 -8.06 12.27
N THR A 51 4.82 -7.41 11.13
CA THR A 51 4.13 -6.12 11.09
C THR A 51 2.67 -6.29 11.52
N THR A 52 2.24 -5.42 12.43
CA THR A 52 0.85 -5.35 12.87
C THR A 52 0.15 -4.16 12.21
N TYR A 53 -1.01 -4.40 11.59
CA TYR A 53 -1.80 -3.37 10.92
C TYR A 53 -3.29 -3.53 11.19
N LEU A 54 -4.05 -2.46 10.98
CA LEU A 54 -5.50 -2.49 11.11
C LEU A 54 -6.13 -2.76 9.74
N ALA A 55 -6.92 -3.84 9.66
CA ALA A 55 -7.74 -4.16 8.51
C ALA A 55 -9.16 -3.62 8.72
N ASN A 56 -9.50 -2.52 8.05
CA ASN A 56 -10.76 -1.78 8.16
C ASN A 56 -11.91 -2.39 7.33
N GLY A 57 -11.82 -3.69 7.02
CA GLY A 57 -12.98 -4.53 6.67
C GLY A 57 -13.56 -5.29 7.88
N THR A 58 -12.80 -5.45 8.96
CA THR A 58 -13.14 -6.30 10.11
C THR A 58 -12.93 -5.63 11.47
N ARG A 59 -12.33 -4.43 11.53
CA ARG A 59 -11.87 -3.78 12.79
C ARG A 59 -10.94 -4.70 13.58
N SER A 60 -10.21 -5.55 12.86
CA SER A 60 -9.27 -6.52 13.42
C SER A 60 -7.84 -6.02 13.29
N ILE A 61 -7.06 -6.33 14.30
CA ILE A 61 -5.61 -6.21 14.28
C ILE A 61 -5.08 -7.48 13.62
N VAL A 62 -4.35 -7.34 12.51
CA VAL A 62 -3.72 -8.44 11.78
C VAL A 62 -2.21 -8.34 11.98
N THR A 63 -1.55 -9.48 12.11
CA THR A 63 -0.08 -9.57 12.15
C THR A 63 0.39 -10.41 10.97
N GLU A 64 1.32 -9.88 10.19
CA GLU A 64 1.92 -10.58 9.05
C GLU A 64 2.69 -11.81 9.52
N ALA A 65 2.29 -12.98 9.02
CA ALA A 65 2.90 -14.26 9.40
C ALA A 65 4.21 -14.50 8.64
N ALA A 66 5.14 -15.21 9.28
CA ALA A 66 6.27 -15.79 8.58
C ALA A 66 5.75 -16.92 7.68
N THR A 67 6.08 -16.86 6.38
CA THR A 67 5.82 -17.98 5.45
C THR A 67 6.99 -18.96 5.49
#